data_AF-A0A848ZLI1-F1
#
_entry.id   AF-A0A848ZLI1-F1
#
_cell.length_a   1.000
_cell.length_b   1.000
_cell.length_c   1.000
_cell.angle_alpha   90.00
_cell.angle_beta   90.00
_cell.angle_gamma   90.00
#
_symmetry.space_group_name_H-M   'P 1'
#
loop_
_entity.id
_entity.type
_entity.pdbx_description
1 polymer ?
#
loop_
_entity_poly.entity_id
_entity_poly.type
_entity_poly.pdbx_seq_one_letter_code
_entity_poly.pdbx_strand_id
1 'polypeptide(L)'
;MLEIRPIMNTPTEEIFEFRSCCNIRAFDQNLEIHVTNRSNHTVGVPSYFDLKAEQESRRIETLMPHGEQLIGPGETIAFYCTVDEKQWNVAQQMTFYDSEGNRYSVDLDESGVGV
;
A
#
# COMPACT_ATOMS: atom_id res chain seq x y z
N MET A 1 10.81 4.82 10.67
CA MET A 1 10.99 4.80 9.21
C MET A 1 10.18 3.66 8.67
N LEU A 2 9.21 3.94 7.80
CA LEU A 2 8.47 2.92 7.07
C LEU A 2 9.12 2.72 5.69
N GLU A 3 9.39 1.47 5.35
CA GLU A 3 9.75 1.06 3.99
C GLU A 3 8.47 0.60 3.29
N ILE A 4 8.20 1.13 2.10
CA ILE A 4 6.96 0.92 1.36
C ILE A 4 7.30 0.23 0.05
N ARG A 5 6.65 -0.90 -0.23
CA ARG A 5 6.82 -1.65 -1.47
C ARG A 5 5.44 -1.92 -2.10
N PRO A 6 5.03 -1.12 -3.09
CA PRO A 6 3.86 -1.41 -3.89
C PRO A 6 4.12 -2.55 -4.87
N ILE A 7 3.10 -3.35 -5.13
CA ILE A 7 3.10 -4.49 -6.03
C ILE A 7 1.77 -4.46 -6.79
N MET A 8 1.82 -4.07 -8.07
CA MET A 8 0.66 -4.10 -8.96
C MET A 8 0.49 -5.47 -9.60
N ASN A 9 -0.76 -5.88 -9.80
CA ASN A 9 -1.14 -7.00 -10.67
C ASN A 9 -0.27 -8.25 -10.45
N THR A 10 -0.11 -8.68 -9.20
CA THR A 10 0.61 -9.92 -8.88
C THR A 10 0.07 -11.04 -9.78
N PRO A 11 0.90 -11.72 -10.60
CA PRO A 11 0.41 -12.71 -11.55
C PRO A 11 -0.35 -13.78 -10.78
N THR A 12 -1.67 -13.83 -11.01
CA THR A 12 -2.62 -14.66 -10.27
C THR A 12 -2.47 -16.16 -10.56
N GLU A 13 -1.38 -16.58 -11.21
CA GLU A 13 -1.15 -17.98 -11.57
C GLU A 13 -0.57 -18.82 -10.42
N GLU A 14 0.04 -18.22 -9.38
CA GLU A 14 0.60 -18.98 -8.23
C GLU A 14 -0.18 -18.86 -6.91
N ILE A 15 -1.22 -18.02 -6.80
CA ILE A 15 -1.90 -17.74 -5.52
C ILE A 15 -3.37 -18.16 -5.56
N PHE A 16 -3.65 -19.42 -5.88
CA PHE A 16 -5.00 -20.01 -5.74
C PHE A 16 -5.23 -20.79 -4.44
N GLU A 17 -4.33 -20.70 -3.44
CA GLU A 17 -4.48 -21.47 -2.18
C GLU A 17 -4.58 -20.65 -0.88
N PHE A 18 -4.67 -19.33 -0.90
CA PHE A 18 -4.78 -18.56 0.36
C PHE A 18 -6.19 -18.10 0.71
N ARG A 19 -6.68 -18.76 1.77
CA ARG A 19 -7.93 -18.57 2.50
C ARG A 19 -8.35 -17.11 2.61
N SER A 20 -9.56 -16.88 2.11
CA SER A 20 -10.32 -15.63 2.19
C SER A 20 -10.72 -15.35 3.64
N CYS A 21 -10.03 -14.43 4.31
CA CYS A 21 -10.66 -13.69 5.39
C CYS A 21 -11.46 -12.56 4.73
N CYS A 22 -12.79 -12.61 4.84
CA CYS A 22 -13.75 -11.57 4.45
C CYS A 22 -14.34 -11.58 3.03
N ASN A 23 -14.58 -12.71 2.36
CA ASN A 23 -15.57 -12.86 1.25
C ASN A 23 -15.59 -11.78 0.12
N ILE A 24 -14.53 -10.98 -0.02
CA ILE A 24 -14.26 -10.12 -1.16
C ILE A 24 -13.68 -11.07 -2.18
N ARG A 25 -14.36 -11.21 -3.32
CA ARG A 25 -13.81 -12.00 -4.42
C ARG A 25 -12.45 -11.39 -4.74
N ALA A 26 -11.39 -12.18 -4.63
CA ALA A 26 -9.98 -11.77 -4.82
C ALA A 26 -9.67 -11.20 -6.22
N PHE A 27 -10.68 -10.99 -7.06
CA PHE A 27 -10.59 -10.56 -8.45
C PHE A 27 -10.66 -9.04 -8.64
N ASP A 28 -10.99 -8.26 -7.60
CA ASP A 28 -11.13 -6.80 -7.73
C ASP A 28 -9.96 -6.01 -7.10
N GLN A 29 -9.08 -6.62 -6.30
CA GLN A 29 -7.91 -5.94 -5.73
C GLN A 29 -6.69 -6.14 -6.63
N ASN A 30 -6.17 -5.05 -7.18
CA ASN A 30 -5.05 -5.07 -8.13
C ASN A 30 -3.77 -4.44 -7.59
N LEU A 31 -3.80 -3.94 -6.34
CA LEU A 31 -2.65 -3.34 -5.67
C LEU A 31 -2.48 -3.96 -4.28
N GLU A 32 -1.32 -4.59 -4.08
CA GLU A 32 -0.80 -5.03 -2.79
C GLU A 32 0.35 -4.11 -2.37
N ILE A 33 0.39 -3.68 -1.11
CA ILE A 33 1.40 -2.76 -0.60
C ILE A 33 1.98 -3.32 0.67
N HIS A 34 3.28 -3.62 0.67
CA HIS A 34 3.98 -4.02 1.88
C HIS A 34 4.53 -2.78 2.59
N VAL A 35 4.15 -2.62 3.85
CA VAL A 35 4.68 -1.57 4.72
C VAL A 35 5.47 -2.23 5.84
N THR A 36 6.78 -2.02 5.84
CA THR A 36 7.69 -2.59 6.83
C THR A 36 8.19 -1.51 7.78
N ASN A 37 8.03 -1.73 9.08
CA ASN A 37 8.58 -0.81 10.07
C ASN A 37 10.08 -1.09 10.31
N ARG A 38 10.93 -0.16 9.89
CA ARG A 38 12.39 -0.22 10.09
C ARG A 38 12.88 0.57 11.32
N SER A 39 11.98 1.14 12.11
CA SER A 39 12.34 1.80 13.36
C SER A 39 12.54 0.77 14.50
N ASN A 40 12.89 1.29 15.67
CA ASN A 40 13.06 0.52 16.90
C ASN A 40 11.83 0.61 17.85
N HIS A 41 10.72 1.18 17.40
CA HIS A 41 9.48 1.31 18.17
C HIS A 41 8.26 0.96 17.31
N THR A 42 7.15 0.60 17.93
CA THR A 42 5.89 0.35 17.22
C THR A 42 5.37 1.63 16.57
N VAL A 43 4.90 1.53 15.31
CA VAL A 43 4.34 2.65 14.56
C VAL A 43 2.89 2.36 14.22
N GLY A 44 1.99 3.31 14.50
CA GLY A 44 0.60 3.28 14.02
C GLY A 44 0.51 3.82 12.60
N VAL A 45 -0.11 3.05 11.71
CA VAL A 45 -0.28 3.40 10.28
C VAL A 45 -1.76 3.37 9.93
N PRO A 46 -2.40 4.53 9.70
CA PRO A 46 -3.75 4.58 9.19
C PRO A 46 -3.88 3.92 7.81
N SER A 47 -5.04 3.33 7.54
CA SER A 47 -5.33 2.61 6.29
C SER A 47 -5.71 3.56 5.15
N TYR A 48 -4.82 4.51 4.84
CA TYR A 48 -4.88 5.33 3.64
C TYR A 48 -3.48 5.69 3.15
N PHE A 49 -3.39 6.08 1.89
CA PHE A 49 -2.18 6.69 1.33
C PHE A 49 -2.56 7.80 0.36
N ASP A 50 -1.60 8.69 0.07
CA ASP A 50 -1.76 9.68 -0.99
C ASP A 50 -0.95 9.25 -2.22
N LEU A 51 -1.60 9.28 -3.38
CA LEU A 51 -1.01 9.03 -4.69
C LEU A 51 -0.85 10.37 -5.42
N LYS A 52 0.39 10.73 -5.73
CA LYS A 52 0.71 11.96 -6.45
C LYS A 52 0.88 11.66 -7.95
N ALA A 53 0.23 12.44 -8.79
CA ALA A 53 0.37 12.43 -10.25
C ALA A 53 0.48 13.87 -10.75
N GLU A 54 1.57 14.21 -11.44
CA GLU A 54 1.85 15.57 -11.95
C GLU A 54 1.56 16.70 -10.92
N GLN A 55 0.45 17.42 -11.09
CA GLN A 55 0.01 18.54 -10.23
C GLN A 55 -1.06 18.16 -9.21
N GLU A 56 -1.53 16.92 -9.21
CA GLU A 56 -2.61 16.45 -8.35
C GLU A 56 -2.11 15.42 -7.34
N SER A 57 -2.69 15.45 -6.15
CA SER A 57 -2.49 14.45 -5.11
C SER A 57 -3.85 13.96 -4.66
N ARG A 58 -4.07 12.65 -4.74
CA ARG A 58 -5.33 12.02 -4.36
C ARG A 58 -5.12 11.06 -3.20
N ARG A 59 -5.97 11.18 -2.19
CA ARG A 59 -6.03 10.22 -1.09
C ARG A 59 -6.84 8.98 -1.48
N ILE A 60 -6.30 7.82 -1.15
CA ILE A 60 -6.94 6.51 -1.29
C ILE A 60 -7.21 5.97 0.13
N GLU A 61 -8.49 5.89 0.50
CA GLU A 61 -8.96 5.48 1.85
C GLU A 61 -9.58 4.08 1.86
N THR A 62 -9.50 3.37 0.73
CA THR A 62 -10.11 2.04 0.53
C THR A 62 -9.18 0.89 0.89
N LEU A 63 -8.10 1.15 1.63
CA LEU A 63 -7.15 0.10 2.03
C LEU A 63 -7.80 -0.89 3.01
N MET A 64 -7.53 -2.16 2.77
CA MET A 64 -7.76 -3.27 3.69
C MET A 64 -6.42 -3.79 4.23
N PRO A 65 -6.31 -4.18 5.51
CA PRO A 65 -7.31 -4.05 6.57
C PRO A 65 -7.63 -2.58 6.85
N HIS A 66 -8.84 -2.28 7.32
CA HIS A 66 -9.26 -0.92 7.65
C HIS A 66 -8.78 -0.48 9.04
N GLY A 67 -8.73 0.84 9.26
CA GLY A 67 -8.44 1.45 10.55
C GLY A 67 -6.96 1.78 10.75
N GLU A 68 -6.52 1.85 11.99
CA GLU A 68 -5.10 2.02 12.32
C GLU A 68 -4.45 0.65 12.52
N GLN A 69 -3.32 0.44 11.87
CA GLN A 69 -2.52 -0.78 12.00
C GLN A 69 -1.28 -0.49 12.85
N LEU A 70 -1.10 -1.25 13.93
CA LEU A 70 0.10 -1.16 14.75
C LEU A 70 1.15 -2.13 14.20
N ILE A 71 2.29 -1.59 13.77
CA ILE A 71 3.38 -2.36 13.17
C ILE A 71 4.58 -2.31 14.11
N GLY A 72 4.96 -3.44 14.69
CA GLY A 72 6.12 -3.56 15.56
C GLY A 72 7.46 -3.40 14.83
N PRO A 73 8.58 -3.22 15.54
CA PRO A 73 9.91 -3.12 14.94
C PRO A 73 10.27 -4.35 14.09
N GLY A 74 10.60 -4.12 12.82
CA GLY A 74 10.96 -5.17 11.86
C GLY A 74 9.76 -5.91 11.26
N GLU A 75 8.53 -5.64 11.70
CA GLU A 75 7.33 -6.28 11.17
C GLU A 75 6.90 -5.65 9.84
N THR A 76 6.25 -6.47 9.01
CA THR A 76 5.65 -6.07 7.74
C THR A 76 4.15 -6.36 7.79
N ILE A 77 3.34 -5.40 7.36
CA ILE A 77 1.93 -5.61 7.05
C ILE A 77 1.69 -5.42 5.55
N ALA A 78 0.73 -6.15 5.01
CA ALA A 78 0.24 -5.95 3.66
C ALA A 78 -1.10 -5.21 3.69
N PHE A 79 -1.17 -4.12 2.92
CA PHE A 79 -2.41 -3.45 2.59
C PHE A 79 -2.86 -3.82 1.18
N TYR A 80 -4.17 -3.83 0.95
CA TYR A 80 -4.77 -4.19 -0.32
C TYR A 80 -5.85 -3.18 -0.72
N CYS A 81 -5.87 -2.78 -1.98
CA CYS A 81 -6.97 -2.00 -2.55
C CYS A 81 -7.11 -2.20 -4.05
N THR A 82 -8.16 -1.61 -4.60
CA THR A 82 -8.33 -1.41 -6.04
C THR A 82 -7.90 0.01 -6.40
N VAL A 83 -7.03 0.14 -7.41
CA VAL A 83 -6.66 1.42 -8.02
C VAL A 83 -6.98 1.39 -9.51
N ASP A 84 -7.42 2.52 -10.06
CA ASP A 84 -7.59 2.63 -11.52
C ASP A 84 -6.21 2.59 -12.19
N GLU A 85 -6.02 1.71 -13.18
CA GLU A 85 -4.72 1.52 -13.83
C GLU A 85 -4.24 2.77 -14.57
N LYS A 86 -5.14 3.58 -15.13
CA LYS A 86 -4.75 4.84 -15.78
C LYS A 86 -4.22 5.82 -14.74
N GLN A 87 -4.86 5.87 -13.57
CA GLN A 87 -4.37 6.65 -12.44
C GLN A 87 -3.01 6.15 -11.95
N TRP A 88 -2.82 4.83 -11.85
CA TRP A 88 -1.55 4.24 -11.44
C TRP A 88 -0.41 4.57 -12.42
N ASN A 89 -0.66 4.44 -13.72
CA ASN A 89 0.35 4.63 -14.76
C ASN A 89 0.90 6.07 -14.86
N VAL A 90 0.16 7.05 -14.35
CA VAL A 90 0.61 8.47 -14.30
C VAL A 90 1.10 8.88 -12.91
N ALA A 91 1.00 7.97 -11.92
CA ALA A 91 1.43 8.24 -10.57
C ALA A 91 2.95 8.23 -10.49
N GLN A 92 3.48 9.21 -9.76
CA GLN A 92 4.91 9.42 -9.59
C GLN A 92 5.38 9.00 -8.19
N GLN A 93 4.49 9.07 -7.20
CA GLN A 93 4.87 8.85 -5.81
C GLN A 93 3.67 8.39 -4.98
N MET A 94 3.91 7.42 -4.10
CA MET A 94 2.98 6.96 -3.08
C MET A 94 3.48 7.42 -1.70
N THR A 95 2.58 7.95 -0.87
CA THR A 95 2.93 8.43 0.48
C THR A 95 2.01 7.84 1.55
N PHE A 96 2.60 7.11 2.50
CA PHE A 96 1.96 6.72 3.75
C PHE A 96 2.28 7.72 4.86
N TYR A 97 1.42 7.69 5.89
CA TYR A 97 1.54 8.51 7.07
C TYR A 97 1.53 7.61 8.30
N ASP A 98 2.25 7.99 9.35
CA ASP A 98 2.00 7.43 10.66
C ASP A 98 1.01 8.28 11.46
N SER A 99 0.55 7.75 12.59
CA SER A 99 -0.40 8.42 13.49
C SER A 99 0.15 9.69 14.13
N GLU A 100 1.46 9.92 14.06
CA GLU A 100 2.11 11.17 14.51
C GLU A 100 2.17 12.22 13.38
N GLY A 101 1.78 11.85 12.15
CA GLY A 101 1.77 12.73 10.98
C GLY A 101 3.09 12.75 10.20
N ASN A 102 4.05 11.88 10.53
CA ASN A 102 5.26 11.75 9.71
C ASN A 102 4.92 11.10 8.38
N ARG A 103 5.68 11.48 7.34
CA ARG A 103 5.40 11.12 5.95
C ARG A 103 6.49 10.19 5.42
N TYR A 104 6.08 9.13 4.74
CA TYR A 104 6.96 8.15 4.15
C TYR A 104 6.55 7.95 2.70
N SER A 105 7.45 8.31 1.78
CA SER A 105 7.17 8.32 0.35
C SER A 105 8.06 7.33 -0.38
N VAL A 106 7.51 6.71 -1.41
CA VAL A 106 8.25 5.89 -2.39
C VAL A 106 7.91 6.38 -3.78
N ASP A 107 8.94 6.54 -4.61
CA ASP A 107 8.77 6.90 -6.01
C ASP A 107 8.30 5.68 -6.79
N LEU A 108 7.38 5.89 -7.72
CA LEU A 108 6.79 4.84 -8.54
C LEU A 108 7.43 4.89 -9.92
N ASP A 109 7.94 3.74 -10.39
CA ASP A 109 8.40 3.58 -11.76
C ASP A 109 7.28 3.08 -12.68
N GLU A 110 7.51 3.08 -14.00
CA GLU A 110 6.53 2.61 -15.01
C GLU A 110 6.13 1.12 -14.84
N SER A 111 6.85 0.37 -14.01
CA SER A 111 6.56 -1.03 -13.64
C SER A 111 5.79 -1.19 -12.33
N GLY A 112 5.51 -0.10 -11.60
CA GLY A 112 4.80 -0.14 -10.32
C GLY A 112 5.58 -0.80 -9.20
N VAL A 113 6.90 -0.92 -9.33
CA VAL A 113 7.80 -1.44 -8.29
C VAL A 113 8.49 -0.24 -7.65
N GLY A 114 8.34 -0.08 -6.33
CA GLY A 114 9.04 0.99 -5.61
C GLY A 114 10.56 0.81 -5.73
N VAL A 115 11.26 1.86 -6.18
CA VAL A 115 12.74 1.93 -6.25
C VAL A 115 13.34 2.66 -5.05
#